data_AF-A0A962MIU5-F1
#
_entry.id   AF-A0A962MIU5-F1
#
_cell.length_a   1.000
_cell.length_b   1.000
_cell.length_c   1.000
_cell.angle_alpha   90.00
_cell.angle_beta   90.00
_cell.angle_gamma   90.00
#
_symmetry.space_group_name_H-M   'P 1'
#
loop_
_entity.id
_entity.type
_entity.pdbx_description
1 polymer ?
#
loop_
_entity_poly.entity_id
_entity_poly.type
_entity_poly.pdbx_seq_one_letter_code
_entity_poly.pdbx_strand_id
1 'polypeptide(L)'
;QTVAQADYPWLRFGFQPAARLLQSAYPVLRIWQVNQPDWPHEPTVNLAEGGVSLLVIRNGAGVEFRPLAAGEYVFLQSLADGGVLSDAQTKAAQADPVFDLALALRRHIGNATLVTWHV
;
A
#
# COMPACT_ATOMS: atom_id res chain seq x y z
N GLN A 1 -0.14 -0.65 24.82
CA GLN A 1 1.31 -0.90 24.94
C GLN A 1 2.01 0.40 24.57
N THR A 2 2.95 0.88 25.37
CA THR A 2 3.64 2.15 25.15
C THR A 2 5.08 1.85 24.72
N VAL A 3 5.56 2.49 23.66
CA VAL A 3 6.93 2.35 23.14
C VAL A 3 7.68 3.64 23.41
N ALA A 4 8.94 3.59 23.83
CA ALA A 4 9.73 4.79 24.04
C ALA A 4 10.01 5.47 22.69
N GLN A 5 10.04 6.80 22.66
CA GLN A 5 10.26 7.55 21.41
C GLN A 5 11.59 7.19 20.72
N ALA A 6 12.63 6.86 21.50
CA ALA A 6 13.92 6.42 21.00
C ALA A 6 13.85 5.10 20.20
N ASP A 7 12.83 4.28 20.44
CA ASP A 7 12.65 2.98 19.80
C ASP A 7 11.79 3.06 18.52
N TYR A 8 11.14 4.20 18.25
CA TYR A 8 10.29 4.38 17.05
C TYR A 8 10.98 4.01 15.73
N PRO A 9 12.26 4.36 15.49
CA PRO A 9 12.96 3.96 14.27
C PRO A 9 13.01 2.45 14.02
N TRP A 10 12.96 1.66 15.10
CA TRP A 10 13.10 0.20 15.09
C TRP A 10 11.76 -0.54 15.02
N LEU A 11 10.64 0.19 15.02
CA LEU A 11 9.31 -0.40 14.94
C LEU A 11 9.14 -1.20 13.65
N ARG A 12 8.61 -2.40 13.81
CA ARG A 12 8.10 -3.26 12.75
C ARG A 12 6.58 -3.29 12.85
N PHE A 13 5.92 -3.46 11.71
CA PHE A 13 4.47 -3.48 11.64
C PHE A 13 3.96 -4.81 11.10
N GLY A 14 2.92 -5.34 11.72
CA GLY A 14 2.18 -6.47 11.18
C GLY A 14 1.05 -6.01 10.29
N PHE A 15 0.90 -6.66 9.14
CA PHE A 15 -0.17 -6.40 8.19
C PHE A 15 -1.42 -7.21 8.52
N GLN A 16 -2.58 -6.69 8.13
CA GLN A 16 -3.80 -7.47 8.09
C GLN A 16 -3.61 -8.70 7.17
N PRO A 17 -3.98 -9.93 7.60
CA PRO A 17 -3.69 -11.14 6.83
C PRO A 17 -4.25 -11.20 5.41
N ALA A 18 -5.27 -10.39 5.08
CA ALA A 18 -5.85 -10.32 3.74
C ALA A 18 -5.48 -9.02 2.97
N ALA A 19 -4.49 -8.27 3.46
CA ALA A 19 -3.84 -7.20 2.69
C ALA A 19 -2.72 -7.79 1.83
N ARG A 20 -2.64 -7.40 0.55
CA ARG A 20 -1.58 -7.80 -0.38
C ARG A 20 -1.10 -6.60 -1.16
N LEU A 21 0.20 -6.50 -1.38
CA LEU A 21 0.81 -5.54 -2.28
C LEU A 21 0.98 -6.19 -3.65
N LEU A 22 0.66 -5.45 -4.71
CA LEU A 22 0.79 -5.89 -6.09
C LEU A 22 1.40 -4.77 -6.92
N GLN A 23 2.45 -5.06 -7.67
CA GLN A 23 2.99 -4.16 -8.68
C GLN A 23 2.93 -4.85 -10.04
N SER A 24 2.49 -4.12 -11.05
CA SER A 24 2.35 -4.60 -12.41
C SER A 24 2.88 -3.58 -13.39
N ALA A 25 3.53 -4.03 -14.47
CA ALA A 25 3.92 -3.19 -15.60
C ALA A 25 2.74 -2.82 -16.51
N TYR A 26 1.57 -3.44 -16.29
CA TYR A 26 0.34 -3.24 -17.05
C TYR A 26 -0.76 -2.64 -16.17
N PRO A 27 -1.79 -1.99 -16.76
CA PRO A 27 -2.86 -1.33 -16.01
C PRO A 27 -3.90 -2.33 -15.49
N VAL A 28 -3.47 -3.25 -14.64
CA VAL A 28 -4.30 -4.37 -14.14
C VAL A 28 -5.53 -3.88 -13.37
N LEU A 29 -5.46 -2.72 -12.72
CA LEU A 29 -6.63 -2.11 -12.10
C LEU A 29 -7.67 -1.71 -13.13
N ARG A 30 -7.26 -1.08 -14.23
CA ARG A 30 -8.17 -0.69 -15.31
C ARG A 30 -8.80 -1.91 -15.95
N ILE A 31 -8.01 -2.95 -16.23
CA ILE A 31 -8.50 -4.24 -16.73
C ILE A 31 -9.58 -4.81 -15.80
N TRP A 32 -9.33 -4.82 -14.49
CA TRP A 32 -10.31 -5.30 -13.52
C TRP A 32 -11.58 -4.44 -13.50
N GLN A 33 -11.46 -3.11 -13.50
CA GLN A 33 -12.60 -2.18 -13.45
C GLN A 33 -13.54 -2.34 -14.66
N VAL A 34 -13.01 -2.45 -15.87
CA VAL A 34 -13.84 -2.60 -17.08
C VAL A 34 -14.54 -3.96 -17.18
N ASN A 35 -14.11 -4.95 -16.40
CA ASN A 35 -14.72 -6.28 -16.33
C ASN A 35 -15.70 -6.41 -15.15
N GLN A 36 -16.08 -5.31 -14.48
CA GLN A 36 -17.12 -5.36 -13.44
C GLN A 36 -18.52 -5.35 -14.07
N PRO A 37 -19.50 -6.07 -13.48
CA PRO A 37 -20.88 -6.13 -14.00
C PRO A 37 -21.52 -4.76 -14.21
N ASP A 38 -21.16 -3.78 -13.37
CA ASP A 38 -21.76 -2.45 -13.34
C ASP A 38 -20.94 -1.40 -14.12
N TRP A 39 -19.99 -1.82 -14.97
CA TRP A 39 -19.16 -0.88 -15.74
C TRP A 39 -20.00 -0.10 -16.77
N PRO A 40 -20.09 1.24 -16.68
CA PRO A 40 -21.09 2.00 -17.43
C PRO A 40 -20.66 2.41 -18.84
N HIS A 41 -19.44 2.05 -19.28
CA HIS A 41 -18.85 2.47 -20.55
C HIS A 41 -18.44 1.28 -21.41
N GLU A 42 -18.03 1.52 -22.64
CA GLU A 42 -17.40 0.48 -23.46
C GLU A 42 -16.11 -0.03 -22.78
N PRO A 43 -15.91 -1.36 -22.69
CA PRO A 43 -14.79 -1.95 -21.96
C PRO A 43 -13.50 -1.87 -22.77
N THR A 44 -12.94 -0.67 -22.89
CA THR A 44 -11.66 -0.41 -23.56
C THR A 44 -10.54 -0.18 -22.54
N VAL A 45 -9.37 -0.75 -22.84
CA VAL A 45 -8.15 -0.63 -22.02
C VAL A 45 -6.98 -0.31 -22.93
N ASN A 46 -6.24 0.76 -22.61
CA ASN A 46 -4.97 1.05 -23.25
C ASN A 46 -3.84 0.38 -22.46
N LEU A 47 -3.31 -0.74 -22.94
CA LEU A 47 -2.21 -1.43 -22.25
C LEU A 47 -0.91 -0.61 -22.17
N ALA A 48 -0.77 0.45 -22.99
CA ALA A 48 0.36 1.35 -22.97
C ALA A 48 0.23 2.52 -21.98
N GLU A 49 -0.87 2.62 -21.22
CA GLU A 49 -1.03 3.67 -20.19
C GLU A 49 -0.09 3.49 -18.98
N GLY A 50 0.58 2.34 -18.89
CA GLY A 50 1.65 2.08 -17.94
C GLY A 50 1.25 1.13 -16.80
N GLY A 51 2.19 0.98 -15.87
CA GLY A 51 2.05 0.10 -14.72
C GLY A 51 1.24 0.72 -13.58
N VAL A 52 0.91 -0.12 -12.60
CA VAL A 52 0.22 0.31 -11.37
C VAL A 52 0.77 -0.44 -10.17
N SER A 53 0.87 0.28 -9.06
CA SER A 53 1.13 -0.27 -7.73
C SER A 53 -0.15 -0.23 -6.91
N LEU A 54 -0.51 -1.34 -6.28
CA LEU A 54 -1.79 -1.56 -5.63
C LEU A 54 -1.62 -2.14 -4.24
N LEU A 55 -2.45 -1.65 -3.33
CA LEU A 55 -2.84 -2.36 -2.11
C LEU A 55 -4.18 -3.02 -2.35
N VAL A 56 -4.21 -4.35 -2.26
CA VAL A 56 -5.42 -5.17 -2.38
C VAL A 56 -5.84 -5.60 -0.99
N ILE A 57 -7.06 -5.26 -0.59
CA ILE A 57 -7.60 -5.58 0.74
C ILE A 57 -8.88 -6.37 0.55
N ARG A 58 -9.03 -7.45 1.33
CA ARG A 58 -10.33 -8.10 1.49
C ARG A 58 -10.96 -7.66 2.81
N ASN A 59 -12.16 -7.10 2.73
CA ASN A 59 -13.01 -6.77 3.87
C ASN A 59 -14.38 -7.48 3.74
N GLY A 60 -15.29 -7.24 4.68
CA GLY A 60 -16.62 -7.85 4.69
C GLY A 60 -17.51 -7.49 3.48
N ALA A 61 -17.17 -6.43 2.74
CA ALA A 61 -17.91 -5.96 1.57
C ALA A 61 -17.32 -6.46 0.24
N GLY A 62 -16.12 -7.07 0.25
CA GLY A 62 -15.49 -7.62 -0.96
C GLY A 62 -13.99 -7.37 -1.04
N VAL A 63 -13.48 -7.33 -2.27
CA VAL A 63 -12.09 -6.98 -2.57
C VAL A 63 -12.03 -5.53 -3.00
N GLU A 64 -11.19 -4.75 -2.32
CA GLU A 64 -10.91 -3.36 -2.62
C GLU A 64 -9.50 -3.24 -3.20
N PHE A 65 -9.36 -2.50 -4.30
CA PHE A 65 -8.08 -2.20 -4.93
C PHE A 65 -7.77 -0.71 -4.75
N ARG A 66 -6.64 -0.40 -4.11
CA ARG A 66 -6.20 0.98 -3.88
C ARG A 66 -4.90 1.25 -4.63
N PRO A 67 -4.90 2.18 -5.60
CA PRO A 67 -3.66 2.72 -6.17
C PRO A 67 -2.77 3.31 -5.10
N LEU A 68 -1.47 3.06 -5.21
CA LEU A 68 -0.44 3.62 -4.34
C LEU A 68 0.54 4.44 -5.17
N ALA A 69 0.96 5.58 -4.63
CA ALA A 69 2.12 6.29 -5.14
C ALA A 69 3.40 5.46 -4.93
N ALA A 70 4.48 5.78 -5.66
CA ALA A 70 5.73 5.03 -5.61
C ALA A 70 6.31 4.94 -4.19
N GLY A 71 6.37 6.07 -3.47
CA GLY A 71 6.88 6.10 -2.09
C GLY A 71 6.01 5.28 -1.12
N GLU A 72 4.69 5.38 -1.25
CA GLU A 72 3.75 4.64 -0.40
C GLU A 72 3.84 3.13 -0.65
N TYR A 73 3.99 2.69 -1.90
CA TYR A 73 4.22 1.29 -2.22
C TYR A 73 5.55 0.77 -1.63
N VAL A 74 6.65 1.50 -1.83
CA VAL A 74 7.96 1.13 -1.31
C VAL A 74 7.98 1.10 0.22
N PHE A 75 7.30 2.05 0.87
CA PHE A 75 7.12 2.08 2.32
C PHE A 75 6.45 0.80 2.83
N LEU A 76 5.27 0.49 2.28
CA LEU A 76 4.51 -0.69 2.71
C LEU A 76 5.24 -1.99 2.38
N GLN A 77 5.88 -2.08 1.22
CA GLN A 77 6.64 -3.27 0.83
C GLN A 77 7.80 -3.50 1.79
N SER A 78 8.55 -2.45 2.13
CA SER A 78 9.67 -2.54 3.09
C SER A 78 9.22 -3.03 4.47
N LEU A 79 8.06 -2.58 4.94
CA LEU A 79 7.49 -3.06 6.21
C LEU A 79 6.98 -4.50 6.09
N ALA A 80 6.34 -4.86 4.98
CA ALA A 80 5.84 -6.21 4.72
C ALA A 80 6.98 -7.24 4.66
N ASP A 81 8.17 -6.83 4.21
CA ASP A 81 9.40 -7.62 4.18
C ASP A 81 10.08 -7.72 5.57
N GLY A 82 9.46 -7.19 6.63
CA GLY A 82 9.97 -7.23 8.01
C GLY A 82 10.98 -6.12 8.34
N GLY A 83 11.10 -5.12 7.47
CA GLY A 83 11.92 -3.94 7.67
C GLY A 83 11.42 -3.07 8.82
N VAL A 84 12.33 -2.27 9.37
CA VAL A 84 12.02 -1.30 10.43
C VAL A 84 11.53 0.02 9.85
N LEU A 85 10.83 0.81 10.67
CA LEU A 85 10.19 2.06 10.27
C LEU A 85 11.16 3.06 9.61
N SER A 86 12.37 3.20 10.15
CA SER A 86 13.37 4.14 9.62
C SER A 86 13.84 3.77 8.22
N ASP A 87 14.17 2.51 7.98
CA ASP A 87 14.59 2.02 6.67
C ASP A 87 13.46 2.14 5.64
N ALA A 88 12.23 1.76 6.02
CA ALA A 88 11.06 1.93 5.19
C ALA A 88 10.82 3.41 4.82
N GLN A 89 10.94 4.33 5.78
CA GLN A 89 10.84 5.77 5.54
C GLN A 89 11.92 6.27 4.57
N THR A 90 13.18 5.88 4.78
CA THR A 90 14.29 6.29 3.91
C THR A 90 14.09 5.80 2.48
N LYS A 91 13.73 4.53 2.28
CA LYS A 91 13.46 3.96 0.95
C LYS A 91 12.27 4.64 0.27
N ALA A 92 11.21 4.92 1.02
CA ALA A 92 10.03 5.61 0.50
C ALA A 92 10.36 7.03 0.02
N ALA A 93 11.13 7.80 0.79
CA ALA A 93 11.56 9.15 0.43
C ALA A 93 12.52 9.17 -0.78
N GLN A 94 13.33 8.11 -0.97
CA GLN A 94 14.16 7.94 -2.18
C GLN A 94 13.32 7.65 -3.42
N ALA A 95 12.26 6.84 -3.27
CA ALA A 95 11.34 6.51 -4.37
C ALA A 95 10.40 7.68 -4.72
N ASP A 96 10.04 8.50 -3.73
CA ASP A 96 9.15 9.64 -3.89
C ASP A 96 9.53 10.75 -2.89
N PRO A 97 10.20 11.83 -3.33
CA PRO A 97 10.63 12.92 -2.46
C PRO A 97 9.50 13.67 -1.74
N VAL A 98 8.24 13.53 -2.18
CA VAL A 98 7.08 14.14 -1.52
C VAL A 98 6.37 13.19 -0.54
N PHE A 99 6.94 12.01 -0.27
CA PHE A 99 6.38 11.04 0.67
C PHE A 99 6.24 11.61 2.10
N ASP A 100 5.03 11.54 2.65
CA ASP A 100 4.70 11.93 4.02
C ASP A 100 4.46 10.69 4.89
N LEU A 101 5.43 10.41 5.78
CA LEU A 101 5.36 9.29 6.71
C LEU A 101 4.14 9.37 7.64
N ALA A 102 3.84 10.55 8.18
CA ALA A 102 2.77 10.72 9.16
C ALA A 102 1.40 10.47 8.50
N LEU A 103 1.23 10.97 7.27
CA LEU A 103 0.03 10.72 6.48
C LEU A 103 -0.11 9.23 6.13
N ALA A 104 0.97 8.57 5.68
CA ALA A 104 0.96 7.15 5.34
C ALA A 104 0.59 6.29 6.56
N LEU A 105 1.25 6.50 7.71
CA LEU A 105 0.93 5.77 8.95
C LEU A 105 -0.52 5.99 9.37
N ARG A 106 -0.99 7.24 9.41
CA ARG A 106 -2.39 7.56 9.77
C ARG A 106 -3.37 6.84 8.85
N ARG A 107 -3.12 6.86 7.54
CA ARG A 107 -3.97 6.21 6.54
C ARG A 107 -4.01 4.69 6.74
N HIS A 108 -2.87 4.04 6.88
CA HIS A 108 -2.81 2.57 6.92
C HIS A 108 -3.18 1.97 8.28
N ILE A 109 -2.98 2.70 9.38
CA ILE A 109 -3.53 2.32 10.68
C ILE A 109 -5.05 2.55 10.69
N GLY A 110 -5.52 3.71 10.23
CA GLY A 110 -6.96 4.04 10.18
C GLY A 110 -7.77 3.09 9.29
N ASN A 111 -7.14 2.57 8.23
CA ASN A 111 -7.74 1.57 7.35
C ASN A 111 -7.53 0.12 7.77
N ALA A 112 -6.97 -0.12 8.97
CA ALA A 112 -6.62 -1.45 9.47
C ALA A 112 -5.76 -2.28 8.49
N THR A 113 -4.92 -1.63 7.69
CA THR A 113 -3.90 -2.31 6.86
C THR A 113 -2.71 -2.73 7.72
N LEU A 114 -2.23 -1.81 8.58
CA LEU A 114 -1.23 -2.08 9.61
C LEU A 114 -1.98 -2.24 10.94
N VAL A 115 -1.89 -3.43 11.55
CA VAL A 115 -2.78 -3.84 12.65
C VAL A 115 -2.05 -4.14 13.95
N THR A 116 -0.74 -4.40 13.89
CA THR A 116 0.10 -4.62 15.08
C THR A 116 1.45 -3.96 14.87
N TRP A 117 2.19 -3.77 15.96
CA TRP A 117 3.56 -3.29 15.92
C TRP A 117 4.37 -3.95 17.03
N HIS A 118 5.67 -4.06 16.80
CA HIS A 118 6.66 -4.52 17.77
C HIS A 118 8.01 -3.87 17.48
N VAL A 119 8.95 -4.00 18.41
CA VAL A 119 10.36 -3.63 18.20
C VAL A 119 11.13 -4.90 17.86
#